data_AF-A0A0L8I2Q5-F1
#
_entry.id   AF-A0A0L8I2Q5-F1
#
_cell.length_a   1.000
_cell.length_b   1.000
_cell.length_c   1.000
_cell.angle_alpha   90.00
_cell.angle_beta   90.00
_cell.angle_gamma   90.00
#
_symmetry.space_group_name_H-M   'P 1'
#
loop_
_entity.id
_entity.type
_entity.pdbx_description
1 polymer ?
#
loop_
_entity_poly.entity_id
_entity_poly.type
_entity_poly.pdbx_seq_one_letter_code
_entity_poly.pdbx_strand_id
1 'polypeptide(L)' 'GRHIQSFLETHNHNGSADFEKARVARAELKRRERKQRFLLPRPAPSIPCPQCPRIFQATLELLSQLRFKHPGK' A
#
# COMPACT_ATOMS: atom_id res chain seq x y z
N GLY A 1 23.95 -11.48 45.26
CA GLY A 1 24.85 -10.87 44.26
C GLY A 1 24.56 -11.39 42.86
N ARG A 2 25.07 -12.57 42.50
CA ARG A 2 25.05 -13.09 41.11
C ARG A 2 23.67 -13.44 40.54
N HIS A 3 22.76 -13.94 41.37
CA HIS A 3 21.43 -14.41 40.95
C HIS A 3 20.48 -13.29 40.51
N ILE A 4 20.67 -12.07 41.05
CA ILE A 4 19.86 -10.90 40.69
C ILE A 4 20.32 -10.36 39.33
N GLN A 5 21.63 -10.35 39.09
CA GLN A 5 22.23 -9.85 37.87
C GLN A 5 21.88 -10.72 36.65
N SER A 6 21.94 -12.06 36.80
CA SER A 6 21.50 -12.99 35.75
C SER A 6 20.01 -12.83 35.43
N PHE A 7 19.15 -12.57 36.43
CA PHE A 7 17.71 -12.38 36.24
C PHE A 7 17.41 -11.12 35.41
N LEU A 8 18.05 -9.98 35.74
CA LEU A 8 17.91 -8.73 34.99
C LEU A 8 18.46 -8.87 33.55
N GLU A 9 19.56 -9.57 33.35
CA GLU A 9 20.14 -9.81 32.03
C GLU A 9 19.21 -10.64 31.13
N THR A 10 18.62 -11.73 31.65
CA THR A 10 17.60 -12.50 30.91
C THR A 10 16.36 -11.66 30.60
N HIS A 11 15.89 -10.82 31.53
CA HIS A 11 14.70 -10.02 31.30
C HIS A 11 14.90 -8.93 30.23
N ASN A 12 16.09 -8.34 30.17
CA ASN A 12 16.47 -7.35 29.16
C ASN A 12 16.64 -8.00 27.77
N HIS A 13 17.29 -9.16 27.70
CA HIS A 13 17.46 -9.91 26.45
C HIS A 13 16.11 -10.43 25.90
N ASN A 14 15.20 -10.86 26.76
CA ASN A 14 13.85 -11.24 26.37
C ASN A 14 13.04 -10.05 25.84
N GLY A 15 13.10 -8.88 26.48
CA GLY A 15 12.42 -7.67 26.01
C GLY A 15 12.91 -7.21 24.63
N SER A 16 14.23 -7.31 24.38
CA SER A 16 14.83 -7.03 23.08
C SER A 16 14.39 -8.04 22.00
N ALA A 17 14.41 -9.33 22.31
CA ALA A 17 14.01 -10.38 21.39
C ALA A 17 12.52 -10.28 21.00
N ASP A 18 11.64 -9.93 21.94
CA ASP A 18 10.21 -9.81 21.67
C ASP A 18 9.89 -8.53 20.90
N PHE A 19 10.62 -7.44 21.15
CA PHE A 19 10.56 -6.24 20.30
C PHE A 19 11.00 -6.54 18.87
N GLU A 20 12.09 -7.29 18.68
CA GLU A 20 12.58 -7.69 17.37
C GLU A 20 11.53 -8.55 16.62
N LYS A 21 10.96 -9.55 17.29
CA LYS A 21 9.88 -10.38 16.75
C LYS A 21 8.68 -9.52 16.33
N ALA A 22 8.26 -8.58 17.16
CA ALA A 22 7.16 -7.68 16.85
C ALA A 22 7.47 -6.79 15.63
N ARG A 23 8.72 -6.29 15.52
CA ARG A 23 9.17 -5.48 14.39
C ARG A 23 9.13 -6.27 13.08
N VAL A 24 9.65 -7.50 13.08
CA VAL A 24 9.64 -8.39 11.92
C VAL A 24 8.22 -8.77 11.52
N ALA A 25 7.37 -9.15 12.48
CA ALA A 25 5.97 -9.48 12.23
C ALA A 25 5.21 -8.30 11.58
N ARG A 26 5.43 -7.08 12.07
CA ARG A 26 4.83 -5.87 11.48
C ARG A 26 5.35 -5.58 10.08
N ALA A 27 6.63 -5.81 9.81
CA ALA A 27 7.21 -5.66 8.48
C ALA A 27 6.63 -6.66 7.48
N GLU A 28 6.48 -7.92 7.90
CA GLU A 28 5.91 -8.98 7.07
C GLU A 28 4.42 -8.74 6.79
N LEU A 29 3.65 -8.27 7.78
CA LEU A 29 2.25 -7.87 7.57
C LEU A 29 2.14 -6.80 6.47
N LYS A 30 2.95 -5.73 6.55
CA LYS A 30 2.97 -4.68 5.52
C LYS A 30 3.38 -5.23 4.15
N ARG A 31 4.33 -6.20 4.10
CA ARG A 31 4.74 -6.85 2.85
C ARG A 31 3.58 -7.63 2.23
N ARG A 32 2.81 -8.37 3.05
CA ARG A 32 1.63 -9.12 2.61
C ARG A 32 0.52 -8.21 2.13
N GLU A 33 0.20 -7.14 2.87
CA GLU A 33 -0.80 -6.14 2.48
C GLU A 33 -0.45 -5.50 1.12
N ARG A 34 0.83 -5.15 0.90
CA ARG A 34 1.29 -4.62 -0.39
C ARG A 34 1.08 -5.64 -1.51
N LYS A 35 1.48 -6.90 -1.31
CA LYS A 35 1.25 -7.98 -2.30
C LYS A 35 -0.24 -8.15 -2.61
N GLN A 36 -1.09 -8.16 -1.59
CA GLN A 36 -2.55 -8.26 -1.78
C GLN A 36 -3.12 -7.10 -2.60
N ARG A 37 -2.65 -5.87 -2.38
CA ARG A 37 -3.04 -4.71 -3.20
C ARG A 37 -2.64 -4.84 -4.67
N PHE A 38 -1.57 -5.58 -4.99
CA PHE A 38 -1.19 -5.87 -6.38
C PHE A 38 -1.96 -7.05 -6.97
N LEU A 39 -2.36 -8.02 -6.15
CA LEU A 39 -3.16 -9.18 -6.58
C LEU A 39 -4.63 -8.81 -6.82
N LEU A 40 -5.16 -7.85 -6.05
CA LEU A 40 -6.49 -7.31 -6.27
C LEU A 40 -6.45 -6.41 -7.51
N PRO A 41 -7.25 -6.70 -8.55
CA PRO A 41 -7.43 -5.78 -9.65
C PRO A 41 -7.95 -4.48 -9.07
N ARG A 42 -7.16 -3.41 -9.13
CA ARG A 42 -7.69 -2.07 -8.91
C ARG A 42 -8.79 -1.89 -9.97
N PRO A 43 -10.02 -1.49 -9.59
CA PRO A 43 -11.04 -1.23 -10.59
C PRO A 43 -10.45 -0.26 -11.61
N ALA A 44 -10.44 -0.67 -12.88
CA ALA A 44 -9.98 0.20 -13.95
C ALA A 44 -10.80 1.48 -13.84
N PRO A 45 -10.15 2.66 -13.74
CA PRO A 45 -10.90 3.91 -13.63
C PRO A 45 -11.67 4.09 -14.93
N SER A 46 -12.96 3.77 -14.91
CA SER A 46 -13.88 4.03 -16.01
C SER A 46 -14.35 5.47 -15.90
N ILE A 47 -13.74 6.36 -16.66
CA ILE A 47 -14.05 7.79 -16.66
C ILE A 47 -15.00 8.07 -17.82
N PRO A 48 -16.26 8.46 -17.56
CA PRO A 48 -17.17 8.84 -18.62
C PRO A 48 -16.75 10.19 -19.22
N CYS A 49 -16.87 10.33 -20.53
CA CYS A 49 -16.70 11.63 -21.17
C CYS A 49 -17.90 12.54 -20.89
N PRO A 50 -17.70 13.82 -20.53
CA PRO A 50 -18.80 14.74 -20.29
C PRO A 50 -19.53 15.18 -21.57
N GLN A 51 -19.00 14.85 -22.76
CA GLN A 51 -19.53 15.34 -24.05
C GLN A 51 -20.02 14.23 -24.98
N CYS A 52 -19.69 12.97 -24.72
CA CYS A 52 -20.12 11.83 -25.54
C CYS A 52 -20.27 10.57 -24.66
N PRO A 53 -21.05 9.55 -25.08
CA PRO A 53 -21.30 8.34 -24.28
C PRO A 53 -20.09 7.38 -24.22
N ARG A 54 -18.87 7.88 -24.45
CA ARG A 54 -17.65 7.08 -24.46
C ARG A 54 -17.06 7.02 -23.05
N ILE A 55 -16.63 5.81 -22.67
CA ILE A 55 -15.95 5.53 -21.41
C ILE A 55 -14.46 5.36 -21.70
N PHE A 56 -13.63 6.01 -20.91
CA PHE A 56 -12.17 5.95 -21.00
C PHE A 56 -11.58 5.18 -19.83
N GLN A 57 -10.49 4.46 -20.06
CA GLN A 57 -9.79 3.70 -19.02
C GLN A 57 -8.66 4.51 -18.37
N ALA A 58 -8.26 5.62 -19.00
CA ALA A 58 -7.25 6.51 -18.49
C ALA A 58 -7.64 7.98 -18.69
N THR A 59 -7.30 8.83 -17.72
CA THR A 59 -7.53 10.27 -17.80
C THR A 59 -6.81 10.89 -19.00
N LEU A 60 -5.63 10.37 -19.38
CA LEU A 60 -4.88 10.85 -20.54
C LEU A 60 -5.62 10.63 -21.86
N GLU A 61 -6.31 9.49 -22.01
CA GLU A 61 -7.11 9.21 -23.20
C GLU A 61 -8.33 10.13 -23.31
N LEU A 62 -8.99 10.39 -22.17
CA LEU A 62 -10.07 11.37 -22.11
C LEU A 62 -9.57 12.77 -22.49
N LEU A 63 -8.45 13.20 -21.92
CA LEU A 63 -7.89 14.53 -22.17
C LEU A 63 -7.47 14.70 -23.64
N SER A 64 -6.87 13.68 -24.26
CA SER A 64 -6.52 13.72 -25.67
C SER A 64 -7.77 13.77 -26.57
N GLN A 65 -8.80 12.98 -26.24
CA GLN A 65 -10.07 13.01 -26.96
C GLN A 65 -10.77 14.37 -26.84
N LEU A 66 -10.83 14.96 -25.66
CA LEU A 66 -11.43 16.29 -25.46
C LEU A 66 -10.71 17.35 -26.31
N ARG A 67 -9.37 17.34 -26.31
CA ARG A 67 -8.57 18.29 -27.10
C ARG A 67 -8.79 18.14 -28.61
N PHE A 68 -8.92 16.92 -29.11
CA PHE A 68 -9.03 16.67 -30.55
C PHE A 68 -10.46 16.72 -31.09
N LYS A 69 -11.44 16.20 -30.33
CA LYS A 69 -12.84 16.06 -30.77
C LYS A 69 -13.74 17.19 -30.28
N HIS A 70 -13.34 17.90 -29.22
CA HIS A 70 -14.08 19.04 -28.68
C HIS A 70 -13.19 20.28 -28.54
N PRO A 71 -12.52 20.75 -29.61
CA PRO A 71 -11.76 22.00 -29.57
C PRO A 71 -12.74 23.19 -29.52
N GLY A 72 -13.05 23.71 -28.33
CA GLY A 72 -13.90 24.90 -28.24
C GLY A 72 -14.83 24.99 -27.03
N LYS A 73 -14.45 24.40 -25.89
CA LYS A 73 -14.96 24.83 -24.59
C LYS A 73 -13.80 25.34 -23.75
#